data_AF-A0A7X7JAJ9-F1
#
_entry.id   AF-A0A7X7JAJ9-F1
#
_cell.length_a   1.000
_cell.length_b   1.000
_cell.length_c   1.000
_cell.angle_alpha   90.00
_cell.angle_beta   90.00
_cell.angle_gamma   90.00
#
_symmetry.space_group_name_H-M   'P 1'
#
loop_
_entity.id
_entity.type
_entity.pdbx_description
1 polymer ?
#
loop_
_entity_poly.entity_id
_entity_poly.type
_entity_poly.pdbx_seq_one_letter_code
_entity_poly.pdbx_strand_id
1 'polypeptide(L)'
;WKPRLVAGTPAQALDPFFSPACARAVAGMMRNAVLHGTGRGADIPGLNVAGKTGTAQNPHGNDHAWFVGFAPSATPRLAFAVIVEQGGYGAQAAVPVARGILVKAQALGLAGDSPESKRK
;
A
#
# COMPACT_ATOMS: atom_id res chain seq x y z
N TRP A 1 -0.46 -11.98 -9.65
CA TRP A 1 0.73 -12.87 -9.70
C TRP A 1 0.57 -13.94 -8.65
N LYS A 2 0.93 -15.19 -8.95
CA LYS A 2 1.02 -16.25 -7.93
C LYS A 2 2.14 -15.87 -6.94
N PRO A 3 1.87 -15.79 -5.62
CA PRO A 3 2.91 -15.46 -4.65
C PRO A 3 4.06 -16.47 -4.70
N ARG A 4 5.28 -15.98 -4.47
CA ARG A 4 6.50 -16.78 -4.41
C ARG A 4 7.36 -16.32 -3.24
N LEU A 5 8.08 -17.26 -2.63
CA LEU A 5 9.01 -16.99 -1.53
C LEU A 5 10.48 -17.19 -1.93
N VAL A 6 10.73 -17.99 -2.97
CA VAL A 6 12.10 -18.29 -3.44
C VAL A 6 12.51 -17.26 -4.49
N ALA A 7 13.70 -16.67 -4.28
CA ALA A 7 14.30 -15.76 -5.24
C ALA A 7 14.60 -16.48 -6.57
N GLY A 8 14.39 -15.80 -7.70
CA GLY A 8 14.64 -16.36 -9.02
C GLY A 8 13.52 -17.24 -9.60
N THR A 9 12.55 -17.69 -8.80
CA THR A 9 11.36 -18.36 -9.34
C THR A 9 10.60 -17.41 -10.29
N PRO A 10 10.31 -17.79 -11.55
CA PRO A 10 9.64 -16.92 -12.50
C PRO A 10 8.30 -16.39 -11.97
N ALA A 11 7.96 -15.16 -12.35
CA ALA A 11 6.70 -14.57 -11.93
C ALA A 11 5.59 -15.19 -12.78
N GLN A 12 4.54 -15.73 -12.16
CA GLN A 12 3.38 -16.25 -12.87
C GLN A 12 2.22 -15.27 -12.75
N ALA A 13 1.77 -14.71 -13.86
CA ALA A 13 0.59 -13.85 -13.88
C ALA A 13 -0.65 -14.65 -13.43
N LEU A 14 -1.57 -13.98 -12.75
CA LEU A 14 -2.90 -14.53 -12.49
C LEU A 14 -3.85 -13.88 -13.51
N ASP A 15 -4.96 -14.56 -13.79
CA ASP A 15 -6.02 -13.98 -14.61
C ASP A 15 -6.52 -12.67 -13.97
N PRO A 16 -6.66 -11.59 -14.76
CA PRO A 16 -7.17 -10.33 -14.24
C PRO A 16 -8.59 -10.51 -13.69
N PHE A 17 -8.78 -10.20 -12.40
CA PHE A 17 -10.11 -10.18 -11.80
C PHE A 17 -10.95 -8.98 -12.27
N PHE A 18 -10.29 -7.85 -12.55
CA PHE A 18 -10.90 -6.62 -13.03
C PHE A 18 -10.40 -6.27 -14.44
N SER A 19 -11.21 -5.54 -15.20
CA SER A 19 -10.75 -4.86 -16.40
C SER A 19 -9.68 -3.80 -16.04
N PRO A 20 -8.77 -3.45 -16.96
CA PRO A 20 -7.77 -2.41 -16.71
C PRO A 20 -8.38 -1.07 -16.31
N ALA A 21 -9.54 -0.71 -16.87
CA ALA A 21 -10.25 0.52 -16.53
C ALA A 21 -10.79 0.48 -15.09
N CYS A 22 -11.42 -0.63 -14.69
CA CYS A 22 -11.93 -0.81 -13.33
C CYS A 22 -10.79 -0.80 -12.30
N ALA A 23 -9.68 -1.50 -12.58
CA ALA A 23 -8.50 -1.51 -11.71
C ALA A 23 -7.91 -0.11 -11.51
N ARG A 24 -7.81 0.70 -12.59
CA ARG A 24 -7.34 2.09 -12.50
C ARG A 24 -8.30 2.98 -11.69
N ALA A 25 -9.61 2.80 -11.85
CA ALA A 25 -10.60 3.55 -11.08
C ALA A 25 -10.47 3.25 -9.57
N VAL A 26 -10.37 1.97 -9.19
CA VAL A 26 -10.17 1.56 -7.79
C VAL A 26 -8.85 2.09 -7.25
N ALA A 27 -7.76 2.03 -8.01
CA ALA A 27 -6.48 2.60 -7.62
C ALA A 27 -6.57 4.11 -7.36
N GLY A 28 -7.32 4.85 -8.20
CA GLY A 28 -7.62 6.26 -7.99
C GLY A 28 -8.40 6.54 -6.70
N MET A 29 -9.42 5.73 -6.41
CA MET A 29 -10.18 5.84 -5.15
C MET A 29 -9.29 5.58 -3.92
N MET A 30 -8.44 4.55 -3.98
CA MET A 30 -7.47 4.24 -2.93
C MET A 30 -6.41 5.34 -2.77
N ARG A 31 -6.00 6.00 -3.87
CA ARG A 31 -5.13 7.17 -3.81
C ARG A 31 -5.83 8.34 -3.13
N ASN A 32 -7.09 8.59 -3.45
CA ASN A 32 -7.89 9.63 -2.78
C ASN A 32 -8.11 9.34 -1.29
N ALA A 33 -8.22 8.09 -0.88
CA ALA A 33 -8.28 7.73 0.55
C ALA A 33 -6.99 8.08 1.30
N VAL A 34 -5.84 8.08 0.62
CA VAL A 34 -4.57 8.58 1.16
C VAL A 34 -4.54 10.11 1.11
N LEU A 35 -4.81 10.74 -0.03
CA LEU A 35 -4.73 12.20 -0.15
C LEU A 35 -5.72 12.96 0.75
N HIS A 36 -6.94 12.46 0.83
CA HIS A 36 -8.07 13.21 1.41
C HIS A 36 -8.83 12.41 2.47
N GLY A 37 -8.50 11.14 2.68
CA GLY A 37 -9.22 10.26 3.60
C GLY A 37 -8.47 9.95 4.89
N THR A 38 -8.71 8.75 5.41
CA THR A 38 -8.13 8.25 6.68
C THR A 38 -6.68 7.79 6.55
N GLY A 39 -6.16 7.65 5.31
CA GLY A 39 -4.82 7.16 5.04
C GLY A 39 -3.75 8.24 4.90
N ARG A 40 -4.04 9.52 5.22
CA ARG A 40 -3.17 10.68 4.97
C ARG A 40 -1.74 10.53 5.45
N GLY A 41 -1.53 9.88 6.59
CA GLY A 41 -0.19 9.63 7.11
C GLY A 41 0.70 8.77 6.20
N ALA A 42 0.14 8.07 5.21
CA ALA A 42 0.88 7.24 4.27
C ALA A 42 1.36 8.02 3.02
N ASP A 43 1.01 9.29 2.87
CA ASP A 43 1.44 10.05 1.70
C ASP A 43 2.96 10.30 1.73
N ILE A 44 3.62 9.91 0.64
CA ILE A 44 5.06 10.04 0.45
C ILE A 44 5.27 10.71 -0.90
N PRO A 45 5.87 11.92 -0.93
CA PRO A 45 6.17 12.63 -2.16
C PRO A 45 6.95 11.76 -3.15
N GLY A 46 6.52 11.77 -4.40
CA GLY A 46 7.17 11.01 -5.48
C GLY A 46 6.91 9.50 -5.45
N LEU A 47 6.23 8.95 -4.42
CA LEU A 47 5.85 7.54 -4.37
C LEU A 47 4.37 7.31 -4.66
N ASN A 48 3.51 8.32 -4.49
CA ASN A 48 2.09 8.27 -4.85
C ASN A 48 1.37 7.02 -4.28
N VAL A 49 1.36 6.90 -2.96
CA VAL A 49 0.81 5.73 -2.25
C VAL A 49 -0.71 5.66 -2.40
N ALA A 50 -1.22 4.48 -2.72
CA ALA A 50 -2.65 4.14 -2.69
C ALA A 50 -2.89 3.09 -1.60
N GLY A 51 -3.91 3.28 -0.77
CA GLY A 51 -4.17 2.35 0.32
C GLY A 51 -5.48 2.59 1.04
N LYS A 52 -5.84 1.66 1.93
CA LYS A 52 -7.02 1.77 2.77
C LYS A 52 -6.72 1.30 4.19
N THR A 53 -7.20 2.09 5.15
CA THR A 53 -7.13 1.78 6.58
C THR A 53 -8.28 0.87 6.98
N GLY A 54 -8.02 0.00 7.96
CA GLY A 54 -9.04 -0.78 8.65
C GLY A 54 -8.79 -0.80 10.16
N THR A 55 -9.85 -1.13 10.89
CA THR A 55 -9.82 -1.44 12.32
C THR A 55 -10.62 -2.73 12.47
N ALA A 56 -10.00 -3.76 13.03
CA ALA A 56 -10.64 -5.05 13.24
C ALA A 56 -10.91 -5.24 14.74
N GLN A 57 -12.17 -5.41 15.10
CA GLN A 57 -12.56 -5.59 16.49
C GLN A 57 -11.94 -6.85 17.09
N ASN A 58 -11.50 -6.74 18.35
CA ASN A 58 -10.89 -7.84 19.09
C ASN A 58 -11.66 -8.08 20.39
N PRO A 59 -12.32 -9.23 20.58
CA PRO A 59 -13.06 -9.51 21.81
C PRO A 59 -12.17 -9.73 23.04
N HIS A 60 -10.84 -9.86 22.86
CA HIS A 60 -9.89 -10.16 23.92
C HIS A 60 -8.92 -9.00 24.23
N GLY A 61 -9.22 -7.78 23.78
CA GLY A 61 -8.36 -6.62 24.04
C GLY A 61 -8.69 -5.45 23.14
N ASN A 62 -7.70 -4.61 22.84
CA ASN A 62 -7.88 -3.52 21.89
C ASN A 62 -8.03 -4.05 20.46
N ASP A 63 -8.73 -3.28 19.62
CA ASP A 63 -8.85 -3.56 18.18
C ASP A 63 -7.49 -3.70 17.51
N HIS A 64 -7.41 -4.49 16.43
CA HIS A 64 -6.24 -4.57 15.57
C HIS A 64 -6.28 -3.46 14.52
N ALA A 65 -5.15 -2.78 14.34
CA ALA A 65 -5.00 -1.74 13.34
C ALA A 65 -4.52 -2.32 12.01
N TRP A 66 -5.18 -1.95 10.91
CA TRP A 66 -4.86 -2.43 9.56
C TRP A 66 -4.54 -1.28 8.60
N PHE A 67 -3.57 -1.51 7.72
CA PHE A 67 -3.38 -0.71 6.53
C PHE A 67 -2.84 -1.56 5.38
N VAL A 68 -3.54 -1.53 4.25
CA VAL A 68 -3.18 -2.29 3.04
C VAL A 68 -3.09 -1.35 1.86
N GLY A 69 -2.20 -1.64 0.91
CA GLY A 69 -2.04 -0.77 -0.24
C GLY A 69 -0.90 -1.17 -1.16
N PHE A 70 -0.60 -0.26 -2.08
CA PHE A 70 0.47 -0.42 -3.06
C PHE A 70 1.02 0.94 -3.49
N ALA A 71 2.23 0.91 -4.05
CA ALA A 71 2.89 2.06 -4.61
C ALA A 71 3.87 1.68 -5.74
N PRO A 72 4.14 2.57 -6.71
CA PRO A 72 3.38 3.79 -7.00
C PRO A 72 1.98 3.49 -7.54
N SER A 73 0.99 4.36 -7.29
CA SER A 73 -0.40 4.11 -7.67
C SER A 73 -0.60 3.90 -9.18
N ALA A 74 0.16 4.61 -10.03
CA ALA A 74 0.04 4.56 -11.48
C ALA A 74 0.74 3.33 -12.12
N THR A 75 1.84 2.88 -11.54
CA THR A 75 2.58 1.70 -12.00
C THR A 75 3.06 0.92 -10.78
N PRO A 76 2.17 0.13 -10.14
CA PRO A 76 2.48 -0.51 -8.87
C PRO A 76 3.69 -1.44 -8.95
N ARG A 77 4.63 -1.25 -8.02
CA ARG A 77 5.87 -2.03 -7.89
C ARG A 77 5.92 -2.78 -6.56
N LEU A 78 5.36 -2.18 -5.52
CA LEU A 78 5.27 -2.73 -4.18
C LEU A 78 3.81 -2.81 -3.76
N ALA A 79 3.41 -3.96 -3.21
CA ALA A 79 2.18 -4.13 -2.47
C ALA A 79 2.52 -4.47 -1.02
N PHE A 80 1.72 -4.01 -0.07
CA PHE A 80 1.95 -4.21 1.36
C PHE A 80 0.64 -4.45 2.12
N ALA A 81 0.77 -5.14 3.24
CA ALA A 81 -0.26 -5.26 4.25
C ALA A 81 0.43 -5.14 5.63
N VAL A 82 -0.06 -4.23 6.46
CA VAL A 82 0.42 -4.01 7.83
C VAL A 82 -0.72 -4.23 8.79
N ILE A 83 -0.46 -5.08 9.78
CA ILE A 83 -1.37 -5.35 10.90
C ILE A 83 -0.58 -5.05 12.17
N VAL A 84 -1.15 -4.24 13.06
CA VAL A 84 -0.64 -4.04 14.41
C VAL A 84 -1.67 -4.59 15.37
N GLU A 85 -1.34 -5.71 16.01
CA GLU A 85 -2.26 -6.35 16.93
C GLU A 85 -2.48 -5.49 18.17
N GLN A 86 -3.74 -5.38 18.61
CA GLN A 86 -4.12 -4.49 19.70
C GLN A 86 -3.69 -3.02 19.50
N GLY A 87 -3.43 -2.62 18.25
CA GLY A 87 -2.97 -1.29 17.87
C GLY A 87 -4.07 -0.24 17.76
N GLY A 88 -5.32 -0.59 18.07
CA GLY A 88 -6.48 0.28 17.94
C GLY A 88 -6.77 0.61 16.47
N TYR A 89 -6.65 1.89 16.10
CA TYR A 89 -7.06 2.37 14.78
C TYR A 89 -5.96 2.27 13.72
N GLY A 90 -6.32 1.80 12.52
CA GLY A 90 -5.41 1.69 11.37
C GLY A 90 -4.61 2.97 11.08
N ALA A 91 -5.27 4.12 11.15
CA ALA A 91 -4.64 5.42 10.89
C ALA A 91 -3.57 5.82 11.92
N GLN A 92 -3.69 5.33 13.17
CA GLN A 92 -2.79 5.69 14.27
C GLN A 92 -1.60 4.75 14.37
N ALA A 93 -1.80 3.45 14.17
CA ALA A 93 -0.73 2.45 14.38
C ALA A 93 -0.19 1.84 13.08
N ALA A 94 -1.06 1.39 12.16
CA ALA A 94 -0.61 0.68 10.95
C ALA A 94 -0.07 1.62 9.86
N VAL A 95 -0.66 2.80 9.70
CA VAL A 95 -0.24 3.80 8.69
C VAL A 95 1.21 4.29 8.90
N PRO A 96 1.64 4.70 10.12
CA PRO A 96 3.04 5.10 10.35
C PRO A 96 4.04 3.99 10.05
N VAL A 97 3.72 2.74 10.41
CA VAL A 97 4.57 1.57 10.13
C VAL A 97 4.72 1.36 8.63
N ALA A 98 3.61 1.38 7.88
CA ALA A 98 3.66 1.24 6.43
C ALA A 98 4.46 2.36 5.76
N ARG A 99 4.31 3.61 6.23
CA ARG A 99 5.11 4.73 5.74
C ARG A 99 6.61 4.48 5.93
N GLY A 100 7.02 3.99 7.10
CA GLY A 100 8.41 3.64 7.38
C GLY A 100 8.97 2.58 6.43
N ILE A 101 8.20 1.51 6.19
CA ILE A 101 8.55 0.45 5.24
C ILE A 101 8.74 1.02 3.83
N LEU A 102 7.80 1.85 3.37
CA LEU A 102 7.81 2.44 2.03
C LEU A 102 8.97 3.43 1.82
N VAL A 103 9.26 4.28 2.81
CA VAL A 103 10.43 5.19 2.79
C VAL A 103 11.72 4.38 2.69
N LYS A 104 11.85 3.31 3.49
CA LYS A 104 13.04 2.45 3.42
C LYS A 104 13.14 1.74 2.07
N ALA A 105 12.03 1.23 1.54
CA ALA A 105 11.99 0.59 0.24
C ALA A 105 12.35 1.57 -0.90
N GLN A 106 11.91 2.82 -0.82
CA GLN A 106 12.30 3.88 -1.76
C GLN A 106 13.81 4.15 -1.70
N ALA A 107 14.37 4.29 -0.48
CA ALA A 107 15.81 4.48 -0.30
C ALA A 107 16.66 3.30 -0.81
N LEU A 108 16.09 2.09 -0.83
CA LEU A 108 16.72 0.89 -1.40
C LEU A 108 16.47 0.72 -2.90
N GLY A 109 15.77 1.65 -3.56
CA GLY A 109 15.43 1.56 -4.99
C GLY A 109 14.39 0.48 -5.33
N LEU A 110 13.71 -0.09 -4.33
CA LEU A 110 12.73 -1.17 -4.51
C LEU A 110 11.36 -0.65 -4.93
N ALA A 111 11.07 0.62 -4.63
CA ALA A 111 9.77 1.22 -4.88
C ALA A 111 9.52 1.62 -6.34
N GLY A 112 10.56 1.61 -7.19
CA GLY A 112 10.49 2.14 -8.55
C GLY A 112 10.23 3.65 -8.60
N ASP A 113 10.45 4.24 -9.77
CA ASP A 113 10.27 5.67 -9.97
C ASP A 113 8.81 5.98 -10.30
N SER A 114 8.23 7.02 -9.70
CA SER A 114 7.01 7.61 -10.26
C SER A 114 7.35 8.38 -11.53
N PRO A 115 6.43 8.45 -12.52
CA PRO A 115 6.61 9.25 -13.74
C PRO A 115 6.93 10.74 -13.46
N GLU A 116 6.53 11.26 -12.30
CA GLU A 116 6.79 12.64 -11.86
C GLU A 116 8.23 12.87 -11.38
N SER A 117 8.93 11.84 -10.91
CA SER A 117 10.34 11.97 -10.48
C SER A 117 11.31 12.27 -11.64
N LYS A 118 10.91 11.98 -12.89
CA LYS A 118 11.72 12.20 -14.10
C LYS A 118 11.58 13.60 -14.70
N ARG A 119 10.84 14.52 -14.06
CA ARG A 119 10.67 15.92 -14.51
C ARG A 119 11.63 16.91 -13.81
N LYS A 120 12.78 16.45 -13.33
CA LYS A 120 13.88 17.32 -12.86
C LYS A 120 15.06 17.23 -13.81
#